data_AF-A0A3Q9FLZ9-F1
#
_entry.id   AF-A0A3Q9FLZ9-F1
#
_cell.length_a   1.000
_cell.length_b   1.000
_cell.length_c   1.000
_cell.angle_alpha   90.00
_cell.angle_beta   90.00
_cell.angle_gamma   90.00
#
_symmetry.space_group_name_H-M   'P 1'
#
loop_
_entity.id
_entity.type
_entity.pdbx_description
1 polymer ?
#
loop_
_entity_poly.entity_id
_entity_poly.type
_entity_poly.pdbx_seq_one_letter_code
_entity_poly.pdbx_strand_id
1 'polypeptide(L)'
;MRKIFIAFFLTTIIAPSLFGQGKIEQVRRNTKKEKITYYYGPSSSRSNNNSSLGASIIGGLFIGLASLIPSERDLAEKHGAPMGLQYYPYMEKGSGKYTRNETKDTPNTIVIDGGIYYESQQLFGLDAMAQFNLSRKISFSANTLFMREKFEDKKADLIGTLNVNAAYHLFTYTGLDVWLGGGFSHLFLEDGFSGANLNFGTEIFIAKPVSLYTNWYFAGLSDDVNYTQGVIGAKAYIKNTYLKVGYQYSKITDVVFKGLNVGVGIVI
;
A
#
# COMPACT_ATOMS: atom_id res chain seq x y z
N MET A 1 -7.26 35.87 -17.74
CA MET A 1 -6.99 35.83 -16.29
C MET A 1 -7.34 34.44 -15.72
N ARG A 2 -6.49 33.42 -15.94
CA ARG A 2 -6.72 32.03 -15.49
C ARG A 2 -5.40 31.25 -15.39
N LYS A 3 -4.44 31.68 -14.56
CA LYS A 3 -3.16 30.93 -14.34
C LYS A 3 -2.52 31.11 -12.95
N ILE A 4 -3.29 31.31 -11.88
CA ILE A 4 -2.71 31.59 -10.54
C ILE A 4 -3.21 30.64 -9.41
N PHE A 5 -4.09 29.67 -9.69
CA PHE A 5 -4.67 28.84 -8.61
C PHE A 5 -4.01 27.47 -8.33
N ILE A 6 -2.92 27.10 -9.03
CA ILE A 6 -2.29 25.76 -8.87
C ILE A 6 -1.04 25.79 -7.96
N ALA A 7 -0.58 26.97 -7.52
CA ALA A 7 0.65 27.07 -6.72
C ALA A 7 0.47 26.92 -5.20
N PHE A 8 -0.77 26.86 -4.68
CA PHE A 8 -1.03 26.91 -3.24
C PHE A 8 -1.31 25.57 -2.56
N PHE A 9 -1.36 24.45 -3.31
CA PHE A 9 -1.62 23.13 -2.74
C PHE A 9 -0.34 22.31 -2.45
N LEU A 10 0.84 22.84 -2.82
CA LEU A 10 2.12 22.12 -2.66
C LEU A 10 2.94 22.55 -1.43
N THR A 11 2.59 23.65 -0.76
CA THR A 11 3.42 24.21 0.33
C THR A 11 3.03 23.74 1.74
N THR A 12 1.94 22.99 1.89
CA THR A 12 1.46 22.50 3.20
C THR A 12 1.84 21.05 3.53
N ILE A 13 2.55 20.33 2.64
CA ILE A 13 2.90 18.91 2.86
C ILE A 13 4.29 18.72 3.51
N ILE A 14 5.11 19.78 3.64
CA ILE A 14 6.48 19.66 4.15
C ILE A 14 6.65 20.45 5.45
N ALA A 15 5.88 20.09 6.49
CA ALA A 15 6.31 20.34 7.85
C ALA A 15 6.97 19.04 8.36
N PRO A 16 8.32 18.96 8.47
CA PRO A 16 8.94 17.84 9.15
C PRO A 16 8.42 17.83 10.58
N SER A 17 7.74 16.75 10.98
CA SER A 17 7.30 16.58 12.36
C SER A 17 8.53 16.46 13.25
N LEU A 18 8.87 17.54 13.96
CA LEU A 18 9.96 17.63 14.94
C LEU A 18 9.78 16.74 16.18
N PHE A 19 8.71 15.94 16.25
CA PHE A 19 8.37 15.13 17.41
C PHE A 19 8.03 13.70 16.98
N GLY A 20 9.03 12.82 17.02
CA GLY A 20 8.86 11.42 16.65
C GLY A 20 10.05 10.55 17.03
N GLN A 21 10.72 10.83 18.15
CA GLN A 21 11.84 10.01 18.61
C GLN A 21 11.34 8.76 19.37
N GLY A 22 11.86 7.59 19.01
CA GLY A 22 11.63 6.32 19.70
C GLY A 22 10.33 5.66 19.26
N LYS A 23 9.94 5.81 17.99
CA LYS A 23 8.71 5.22 17.45
C LYS A 23 8.74 3.70 17.49
N ILE A 24 9.87 3.07 17.17
CA ILE A 24 9.97 1.61 17.22
C ILE A 24 9.83 1.11 18.66
N GLU A 25 10.48 1.80 19.60
CA GLU A 25 10.32 1.52 21.04
C GLU A 25 8.88 1.77 21.51
N GLN A 26 8.20 2.80 21.01
CA GLN A 26 6.78 3.03 21.29
C GLN A 26 5.91 1.88 20.79
N VAL A 27 6.14 1.37 19.56
CA VAL A 27 5.44 0.18 19.06
C VAL A 27 5.67 -0.98 20.01
N ARG A 28 6.93 -1.26 20.37
CA ARG A 28 7.31 -2.33 21.31
C ARG A 28 6.60 -2.23 22.66
N ARG A 29 6.46 -1.03 23.20
CA ARG A 29 5.74 -0.82 24.47
C ARG A 29 4.23 -1.00 24.32
N ASN A 30 3.66 -0.56 23.21
CA ASN A 30 2.22 -0.63 22.97
C ASN A 30 1.77 -2.07 22.73
N THR A 31 2.54 -2.86 21.98
CA THR A 31 2.23 -4.29 21.75
C THR A 31 2.41 -5.15 23.01
N LYS A 32 3.28 -4.75 23.95
CA LYS A 32 3.46 -5.47 25.24
C LYS A 32 2.37 -5.13 26.28
N LYS A 33 1.82 -3.92 26.27
CA LYS A 33 0.88 -3.43 27.29
C LYS A 33 -0.52 -4.02 27.19
N GLU A 34 -0.93 -4.57 26.04
CA GLU A 34 -2.22 -5.24 25.90
C GLU A 34 -2.30 -6.60 26.62
N LYS A 35 -1.20 -7.08 27.24
CA LYS A 35 -1.15 -8.31 28.06
C LYS A 35 -1.49 -8.12 29.55
N ILE A 36 -2.04 -6.98 29.99
CA ILE A 36 -2.51 -6.83 31.39
C ILE A 36 -3.92 -7.40 31.52
N THR A 37 -4.01 -8.70 31.73
CA THR A 37 -5.23 -9.36 32.21
C THR A 37 -5.46 -8.94 33.67
N TYR A 38 -6.41 -8.04 33.91
CA TYR A 38 -6.90 -7.83 35.27
C TYR A 38 -7.55 -9.13 35.76
N TYR A 39 -6.90 -9.79 36.71
CA TYR A 39 -7.50 -10.87 37.48
C TYR A 39 -8.60 -10.26 38.37
N TYR A 40 -9.85 -10.35 37.91
CA TYR A 40 -11.02 -10.14 38.77
C TYR A 40 -11.76 -11.48 38.88
N GLY A 41 -11.97 -11.93 40.12
CA GLY A 41 -12.66 -13.17 40.45
C GLY A 41 -14.10 -13.23 39.94
N PRO A 42 -14.72 -14.42 39.94
CA PRO A 42 -15.81 -14.76 39.05
C PRO A 42 -17.14 -14.16 39.53
N SER A 43 -17.89 -13.51 38.64
CA SER A 43 -19.33 -13.39 38.77
C SER A 43 -20.05 -13.08 37.45
N SER A 44 -21.02 -13.95 37.13
CA SER A 44 -22.15 -13.80 36.20
C SER A 44 -21.89 -13.46 34.74
N SER A 45 -22.30 -14.41 33.90
CA SER A 45 -22.54 -14.36 32.46
C SER A 45 -23.11 -13.02 31.95
N ARG A 46 -22.32 -12.32 31.14
CA ARG A 46 -22.82 -11.44 30.08
C ARG A 46 -22.06 -11.76 28.81
N SER A 47 -22.75 -12.44 27.89
CA SER A 47 -22.30 -12.60 26.50
C SER A 47 -22.15 -11.22 25.88
N ASN A 48 -20.92 -10.75 25.76
CA ASN A 48 -20.57 -9.57 24.99
C ASN A 48 -19.96 -10.08 23.67
N ASN A 49 -20.78 -10.04 22.62
CA ASN A 49 -20.34 -10.22 21.24
C ASN A 49 -19.41 -9.04 20.86
N ASN A 50 -18.13 -9.18 21.13
CA ASN A 50 -17.10 -8.29 20.60
C ASN A 50 -16.54 -8.86 19.30
N SER A 51 -17.29 -8.67 18.22
CA SER A 51 -16.84 -8.96 16.86
C SER A 51 -17.46 -7.98 15.87
N SER A 52 -16.98 -6.73 15.81
CA SER A 52 -17.36 -5.84 14.69
C SER A 52 -16.50 -4.58 14.46
N LEU A 53 -15.53 -4.24 15.31
CA LEU A 53 -14.84 -2.95 15.14
C LEU A 53 -13.94 -2.91 13.89
N GLY A 54 -13.24 -4.01 13.56
CA GLY A 54 -12.41 -4.10 12.34
C GLY A 54 -13.21 -4.19 11.04
N ALA A 55 -14.38 -4.85 11.07
CA ALA A 55 -15.22 -5.04 9.88
C ALA A 55 -15.94 -3.74 9.45
N SER A 56 -16.28 -2.86 10.40
CA SER A 56 -17.05 -1.64 10.13
C SER A 56 -16.21 -0.50 9.53
N ILE A 57 -14.96 -0.32 9.95
CA ILE A 57 -14.05 0.69 9.39
C ILE A 57 -13.64 0.33 7.96
N ILE A 58 -13.36 -0.96 7.75
CA ILE A 58 -13.02 -1.53 6.44
C ILE A 58 -14.23 -1.43 5.49
N GLY A 59 -15.43 -1.79 5.96
CA GLY A 59 -16.67 -1.65 5.18
C GLY A 59 -16.99 -0.19 4.79
N GLY A 60 -16.74 0.77 5.69
CA GLY A 60 -16.96 2.20 5.43
C GLY A 60 -16.00 2.80 4.39
N LEU A 61 -14.72 2.40 4.42
CA LEU A 61 -13.74 2.77 3.38
C LEU A 61 -14.10 2.16 2.02
N PHE A 62 -14.59 0.92 1.98
CA PHE A 62 -15.01 0.27 0.74
C PHE A 62 -16.22 0.95 0.09
N ILE A 63 -17.25 1.28 0.87
CA ILE A 63 -18.44 1.97 0.36
C ILE A 63 -18.08 3.38 -0.11
N GLY A 64 -17.23 4.10 0.65
CA GLY A 64 -16.75 5.43 0.28
C GLY A 64 -15.93 5.43 -1.01
N LEU A 65 -14.99 4.50 -1.17
CA LEU A 65 -14.17 4.38 -2.38
C LEU A 65 -14.99 3.92 -3.58
N ALA A 66 -15.91 2.96 -3.40
CA ALA A 66 -16.79 2.50 -4.48
C ALA A 66 -17.68 3.63 -5.03
N SER A 67 -18.09 4.58 -4.18
CA SER A 67 -18.89 5.75 -4.61
C SER A 67 -18.11 6.80 -5.41
N LEU A 68 -16.78 6.78 -5.34
CA LEU A 68 -15.88 7.68 -6.09
C LEU A 68 -15.41 7.07 -7.42
N ILE A 69 -15.68 5.78 -7.65
CA ILE A 69 -15.34 5.12 -8.91
C ILE A 69 -16.39 5.54 -9.95
N PRO A 70 -15.99 6.18 -11.08
CA PRO A 70 -16.91 6.51 -12.15
C PRO A 70 -17.63 5.24 -12.64
N SER A 71 -18.84 5.41 -13.21
CA SER A 71 -19.58 4.25 -13.68
C SER A 71 -18.77 3.43 -14.68
N GLU A 72 -18.95 2.11 -14.69
CA GLU A 72 -18.21 1.20 -15.57
C GLU A 72 -18.32 1.62 -17.04
N ARG A 73 -19.50 2.12 -17.43
CA ARG A 73 -19.76 2.66 -18.77
C ARG A 73 -18.89 3.88 -19.09
N ASP A 74 -18.79 4.85 -18.18
CA ASP A 74 -17.98 6.06 -18.38
C ASP A 74 -16.49 5.72 -18.47
N LEU A 75 -16.03 4.76 -17.65
CA LEU A 75 -14.67 4.26 -17.71
C LEU A 75 -14.38 3.53 -19.02
N ALA A 76 -15.32 2.70 -19.49
CA ALA A 76 -15.19 1.99 -20.76
C ALA A 76 -15.18 2.94 -21.97
N GLU A 77 -15.97 4.00 -21.95
CA GLU A 77 -16.01 5.02 -23.01
C GLU A 77 -14.70 5.83 -23.04
N LYS A 78 -14.22 6.29 -21.88
CA LYS A 78 -13.03 7.14 -21.77
C LYS A 78 -11.72 6.38 -21.94
N HIS A 79 -11.62 5.20 -21.35
CA HIS A 79 -10.37 4.45 -21.24
C HIS A 79 -10.37 3.13 -22.01
N GLY A 80 -11.48 2.74 -22.61
CA GLY A 80 -11.58 1.53 -23.42
C GLY A 80 -11.42 0.22 -22.62
N ALA A 81 -12.45 -0.62 -22.61
CA ALA A 81 -12.37 -1.99 -22.10
C ALA A 81 -11.24 -2.77 -22.84
N PRO A 82 -10.25 -3.37 -22.14
CA PRO A 82 -9.12 -4.05 -22.74
C PRO A 82 -9.39 -5.54 -22.90
N MET A 83 -8.56 -6.17 -23.72
CA MET A 83 -8.64 -7.61 -23.99
C MET A 83 -7.46 -8.37 -23.36
N GLY A 84 -6.28 -7.75 -23.25
CA GLY A 84 -5.07 -8.40 -22.77
C GLY A 84 -4.21 -7.55 -21.81
N LEU A 85 -3.25 -8.22 -21.17
CA LEU A 85 -2.19 -7.61 -20.35
C LEU A 85 -1.00 -7.31 -21.26
N GLN A 86 -0.34 -6.16 -21.12
CA GLN A 86 0.90 -5.87 -21.89
C GLN A 86 2.14 -6.35 -21.14
N TYR A 87 3.23 -6.61 -21.88
CA TYR A 87 4.55 -6.92 -21.31
C TYR A 87 5.05 -5.85 -20.33
N TYR A 88 4.75 -4.57 -20.60
CA TYR A 88 5.01 -3.47 -19.69
C TYR A 88 4.11 -2.27 -20.02
N PRO A 89 3.85 -1.38 -19.06
CA PRO A 89 3.05 -0.19 -19.31
C PRO A 89 3.62 0.71 -20.40
N TYR A 90 2.77 1.28 -21.24
CA TYR A 90 3.16 2.15 -22.36
C TYR A 90 4.00 1.48 -23.46
N MET A 91 3.98 0.16 -23.56
CA MET A 91 4.51 -0.58 -24.72
C MET A 91 3.79 -0.10 -25.99
N GLU A 92 2.45 -0.05 -25.96
CA GLU A 92 1.63 0.62 -26.97
C GLU A 92 1.40 2.09 -26.60
N LYS A 93 1.38 2.96 -27.62
CA LYS A 93 1.16 4.40 -27.40
C LYS A 93 -0.25 4.65 -26.91
N GLY A 94 -0.37 5.27 -25.73
CA GLY A 94 -1.67 5.60 -25.13
C GLY A 94 -2.28 4.49 -24.27
N SER A 95 -1.62 3.32 -24.19
CA SER A 95 -2.06 2.20 -23.36
C SER A 95 -1.20 2.11 -22.09
N GLY A 96 -1.84 2.01 -20.93
CA GLY A 96 -1.23 1.75 -19.63
C GLY A 96 -0.80 0.30 -19.49
N LYS A 97 -1.23 -0.41 -18.43
CA LYS A 97 -0.92 -1.83 -18.20
C LYS A 97 -1.67 -2.80 -19.14
N TYR A 98 -2.84 -2.40 -19.64
CA TYR A 98 -3.73 -3.26 -20.43
C TYR A 98 -3.86 -2.75 -21.87
N THR A 99 -4.06 -3.67 -22.82
CA THR A 99 -4.22 -3.37 -24.26
C THR A 99 -5.43 -4.09 -24.86
N ARG A 100 -5.91 -3.58 -26.00
CA ARG A 100 -6.86 -4.24 -26.90
C ARG A 100 -6.18 -4.97 -28.05
N ASN A 101 -4.88 -4.75 -28.23
CA ASN A 101 -4.11 -5.32 -29.31
C ASN A 101 -3.64 -6.73 -28.94
N GLU A 102 -4.30 -7.74 -29.49
CA GLU A 102 -4.00 -9.15 -29.25
C GLU A 102 -2.55 -9.52 -29.63
N THR A 103 -1.92 -8.81 -30.56
CA THR A 103 -0.51 -9.07 -30.93
C THR A 103 0.51 -8.56 -29.90
N LYS A 104 0.04 -7.79 -28.92
CA LYS A 104 0.85 -7.14 -27.88
C LYS A 104 0.45 -7.58 -26.48
N ASP A 105 -0.43 -8.57 -26.38
CA ASP A 105 -0.76 -9.14 -25.10
C ASP A 105 0.30 -10.15 -24.64
N THR A 106 0.29 -10.41 -23.34
CA THR A 106 1.05 -11.46 -22.69
C THR A 106 0.12 -12.15 -21.69
N PRO A 107 0.21 -13.48 -21.52
CA PRO A 107 -0.61 -14.18 -20.53
C PRO A 107 -0.30 -13.75 -19.09
N ASN A 108 0.96 -13.41 -18.81
CA ASN A 108 1.44 -13.08 -17.47
C ASN A 108 2.58 -12.06 -17.48
N THR A 109 2.82 -11.44 -16.33
CA THR A 109 3.99 -10.58 -16.07
C THR A 109 4.47 -10.72 -14.64
N ILE A 110 5.76 -10.46 -14.41
CA ILE A 110 6.36 -10.31 -13.09
C ILE A 110 6.80 -8.86 -12.92
N VAL A 111 6.41 -8.23 -11.83
CA VAL A 111 6.88 -6.90 -11.42
C VAL A 111 7.75 -7.05 -10.19
N ILE A 112 8.95 -6.49 -10.21
CA ILE A 112 9.85 -6.45 -9.07
C ILE A 112 10.26 -5.00 -8.87
N ASP A 113 10.23 -4.52 -7.65
CA ASP A 113 10.79 -3.22 -7.31
C ASP A 113 11.43 -3.20 -5.92
N GLY A 114 12.32 -2.24 -5.76
CA GLY A 114 13.01 -1.97 -4.51
C GLY A 114 13.24 -0.48 -4.36
N GLY A 115 13.28 -0.02 -3.12
CA GLY A 115 13.41 1.39 -2.83
C GLY A 115 13.86 1.68 -1.41
N ILE A 116 13.88 2.97 -1.15
CA ILE A 116 14.29 3.60 0.08
C ILE A 116 13.10 4.34 0.65
N TYR A 117 12.86 4.12 1.94
CA TYR A 117 11.95 4.88 2.76
C TYR A 117 12.74 5.86 3.64
N TYR A 118 12.30 7.11 3.68
CA TYR A 118 12.91 8.14 4.50
C TYR A 118 11.84 8.98 5.19
N GLU A 119 11.85 8.96 6.52
CA GLU A 119 11.02 9.85 7.34
C GLU A 119 11.85 10.96 7.98
N SER A 120 13.01 10.61 8.54
CA SER A 120 13.90 11.56 9.22
C SER A 120 15.35 11.06 9.22
N GLN A 121 16.30 11.86 9.69
CA GLN A 121 17.70 11.45 9.82
C GLN A 121 17.87 10.24 10.74
N GLN A 122 16.96 10.08 11.70
CA GLN A 122 16.97 8.99 12.66
C GLN A 122 16.18 7.77 12.16
N LEU A 123 15.27 7.92 11.20
CA LEU A 123 14.36 6.85 10.75
C LEU A 123 14.41 6.67 9.22
N PHE A 124 15.01 5.56 8.82
CA PHE A 124 15.23 5.16 7.43
C PHE A 124 14.75 3.73 7.20
N GLY A 125 14.37 3.37 5.98
CA GLY A 125 14.00 2.01 5.66
C GLY A 125 14.29 1.59 4.23
N LEU A 126 14.15 0.30 4.00
CA LEU A 126 14.21 -0.33 2.68
C LEU A 126 12.85 -0.96 2.41
N ASP A 127 12.34 -0.74 1.20
CA ASP A 127 11.14 -1.40 0.73
C ASP A 127 11.45 -2.29 -0.48
N ALA A 128 10.72 -3.39 -0.59
CA ALA A 128 10.76 -4.26 -1.74
C ALA A 128 9.38 -4.83 -2.04
N MET A 129 9.11 -5.05 -3.32
CA MET A 129 7.88 -5.66 -3.79
C MET A 129 8.17 -6.64 -4.93
N ALA A 130 7.48 -7.76 -4.91
CA ALA A 130 7.36 -8.68 -6.04
C ALA A 130 5.87 -8.93 -6.30
N GLN A 131 5.45 -8.88 -7.56
CA GLN A 131 4.09 -9.17 -7.98
C GLN A 131 4.10 -10.04 -9.22
N PHE A 132 3.38 -11.15 -9.19
CA PHE A 132 3.13 -12.00 -10.33
C PHE A 132 1.69 -11.80 -10.80
N ASN A 133 1.50 -11.25 -11.99
CA ASN A 133 0.20 -11.17 -12.64
C ASN A 133 -0.02 -12.48 -13.40
N LEU A 134 -0.78 -13.40 -12.81
CA LEU A 134 -1.14 -14.68 -13.44
C LEU A 134 -2.02 -14.49 -14.68
N SER A 135 -2.86 -13.45 -14.65
CA SER A 135 -3.69 -13.03 -15.78
C SER A 135 -3.98 -11.53 -15.69
N ARG A 136 -4.76 -11.01 -16.65
CA ARG A 136 -5.26 -9.62 -16.56
C ARG A 136 -6.07 -9.34 -15.28
N LYS A 137 -6.72 -10.37 -14.71
CA LYS A 137 -7.66 -10.25 -13.59
C LYS A 137 -7.10 -10.71 -12.25
N ILE A 138 -6.03 -11.50 -12.23
CA ILE A 138 -5.55 -12.15 -11.00
C ILE A 138 -4.06 -11.89 -10.84
N SER A 139 -3.67 -11.45 -9.66
CA SER A 139 -2.26 -11.29 -9.29
C SER A 139 -1.97 -11.81 -7.88
N PHE A 140 -0.71 -12.16 -7.66
CA PHE A 140 -0.14 -12.48 -6.36
C PHE A 140 0.98 -11.51 -6.07
N SER A 141 1.10 -11.03 -4.83
CA SER A 141 2.15 -10.08 -4.47
C SER A 141 2.74 -10.36 -3.10
N ALA A 142 4.00 -9.99 -2.93
CA ALA A 142 4.71 -9.91 -1.67
C ALA A 142 5.33 -8.51 -1.57
N ASN A 143 5.03 -7.78 -0.49
CA ASN A 143 5.57 -6.45 -0.22
C ASN A 143 6.17 -6.40 1.18
N THR A 144 7.36 -5.83 1.31
CA THR A 144 8.04 -5.67 2.59
C THR A 144 8.57 -4.26 2.80
N LEU A 145 8.56 -3.81 4.04
CA LEU A 145 9.15 -2.54 4.49
C LEU A 145 9.94 -2.81 5.77
N PHE A 146 11.26 -2.65 5.71
CA PHE A 146 12.15 -2.74 6.88
C PHE A 146 12.60 -1.35 7.27
N MET A 147 12.33 -0.94 8.51
CA MET A 147 12.71 0.36 9.04
C MET A 147 13.73 0.19 10.17
N ARG A 148 14.64 1.16 10.22
CA ARG A 148 15.69 1.30 11.22
C ARG A 148 15.57 2.67 11.85
N GLU A 149 15.52 2.70 13.17
CA GLU A 149 15.56 3.92 13.98
C GLU A 149 16.89 3.99 14.74
N LYS A 150 17.67 5.07 14.60
CA LYS A 150 18.94 5.27 15.31
C LYS A 150 19.01 6.65 15.96
N PHE A 151 19.38 6.66 17.24
CA PHE A 151 19.70 7.86 18.01
C PHE A 151 21.21 7.94 18.28
N GLU A 152 21.69 9.14 18.59
CA GLU A 152 23.03 9.35 19.13
C GLU A 152 23.17 8.51 20.41
N ASP A 153 24.27 7.77 20.52
CA ASP A 153 24.62 6.90 21.64
C ASP A 153 23.69 5.71 21.98
N LYS A 154 22.75 5.36 21.09
CA LYS A 154 21.92 4.13 21.24
C LYS A 154 22.11 3.13 20.12
N LYS A 155 21.95 1.84 20.46
CA LYS A 155 21.82 0.77 19.46
C LYS A 155 20.60 1.07 18.58
N ALA A 156 20.73 0.81 17.28
CA ALA A 156 19.63 1.02 16.36
C ALA A 156 18.50 0.00 16.62
N ASP A 157 17.28 0.49 16.68
CA ASP A 157 16.06 -0.31 16.70
C ASP A 157 15.66 -0.69 15.27
N LEU A 158 15.06 -1.86 15.11
CA LEU A 158 14.63 -2.41 13.83
C LEU A 158 13.18 -2.88 13.93
N ILE A 159 12.43 -2.66 12.87
CA ILE A 159 11.07 -3.16 12.69
C ILE A 159 10.87 -3.48 11.21
N GLY A 160 10.05 -4.49 10.89
CA GLY A 160 9.76 -4.82 9.51
C GLY A 160 8.35 -5.29 9.29
N THR A 161 7.83 -5.15 8.08
CA THR A 161 6.54 -5.70 7.68
C THR A 161 6.69 -6.59 6.45
N LEU A 162 5.84 -7.59 6.32
CA LEU A 162 5.65 -8.40 5.12
C LEU A 162 4.16 -8.55 4.87
N ASN A 163 3.73 -8.31 3.63
CA ASN A 163 2.36 -8.48 3.18
C ASN A 163 2.36 -9.41 1.97
N VAL A 164 1.72 -10.56 2.08
CA VAL A 164 1.51 -11.51 0.98
C VAL A 164 0.03 -11.51 0.61
N ASN A 165 -0.28 -11.33 -0.67
CA ASN A 165 -1.65 -11.09 -1.12
C ASN A 165 -1.98 -11.79 -2.43
N ALA A 166 -3.22 -12.26 -2.55
CA ALA A 166 -3.86 -12.55 -3.82
C ALA A 166 -4.88 -11.44 -4.10
N ALA A 167 -4.87 -10.90 -5.32
CA ALA A 167 -5.73 -9.79 -5.71
C ALA A 167 -6.49 -10.06 -7.00
N TYR A 168 -7.73 -9.56 -7.04
CA TYR A 168 -8.60 -9.50 -8.20
C TYR A 168 -8.66 -8.07 -8.75
N HIS A 169 -8.37 -7.91 -10.03
CA HIS A 169 -8.39 -6.62 -10.72
C HIS A 169 -9.79 -6.32 -11.25
N LEU A 170 -10.57 -5.56 -10.47
CA LEU A 170 -11.94 -5.15 -10.78
C LEU A 170 -12.00 -4.39 -12.10
N PHE A 171 -11.30 -3.27 -12.17
CA PHE A 171 -11.28 -2.40 -13.33
C PHE A 171 -9.93 -2.53 -14.01
N THR A 172 -9.96 -3.19 -15.15
CA THR A 172 -8.80 -3.31 -16.03
C THR A 172 -9.18 -2.54 -17.27
N TYR A 173 -8.71 -1.30 -17.42
CA TYR A 173 -8.91 -0.45 -18.59
C TYR A 173 -7.56 -0.03 -19.14
N THR A 174 -7.49 0.43 -20.40
CA THR A 174 -6.18 0.82 -20.94
C THR A 174 -5.54 1.94 -20.11
N GLY A 175 -6.33 2.82 -19.49
CA GLY A 175 -5.83 3.91 -18.64
C GLY A 175 -5.97 3.72 -17.11
N LEU A 176 -6.53 2.61 -16.64
CA LEU A 176 -6.87 2.43 -15.22
C LEU A 176 -6.76 0.97 -14.80
N ASP A 177 -6.09 0.72 -13.69
CA ASP A 177 -6.10 -0.54 -12.95
C ASP A 177 -6.67 -0.29 -11.55
N VAL A 178 -7.60 -1.11 -11.09
CA VAL A 178 -8.12 -1.11 -9.72
C VAL A 178 -8.22 -2.55 -9.26
N TRP A 179 -7.67 -2.85 -8.09
CA TRP A 179 -7.67 -4.19 -7.53
C TRP A 179 -8.06 -4.23 -6.06
N LEU A 180 -8.65 -5.37 -5.69
CA LEU A 180 -8.96 -5.77 -4.33
C LEU A 180 -8.38 -7.13 -4.05
N GLY A 181 -7.83 -7.32 -2.88
CA GLY A 181 -7.25 -8.58 -2.49
C GLY A 181 -7.28 -8.78 -0.99
N GLY A 182 -6.74 -9.93 -0.62
CA GLY A 182 -6.52 -10.27 0.77
C GLY A 182 -5.43 -11.32 0.87
N GLY A 183 -4.96 -11.50 2.08
CA GLY A 183 -3.91 -12.46 2.36
C GLY A 183 -3.41 -12.34 3.78
N PHE A 184 -2.10 -12.37 3.93
CA PHE A 184 -1.42 -12.51 5.21
C PHE A 184 -0.39 -11.41 5.40
N SER A 185 -0.38 -10.81 6.59
CA SER A 185 0.60 -9.83 7.02
C SER A 185 1.39 -10.36 8.21
N HIS A 186 2.67 -9.99 8.26
CA HIS A 186 3.57 -10.26 9.36
C HIS A 186 4.33 -8.99 9.75
N LEU A 187 4.43 -8.74 11.05
CA LEU A 187 5.21 -7.67 11.66
C LEU A 187 6.41 -8.29 12.37
N PHE A 188 7.59 -8.03 11.81
CA PHE A 188 8.87 -8.38 12.41
C PHE A 188 9.18 -7.41 13.55
N LEU A 189 8.94 -7.88 14.76
CA LEU A 189 9.36 -7.32 16.04
C LEU A 189 9.81 -8.49 16.93
N GLU A 190 10.31 -8.25 18.14
CA GLU A 190 10.82 -9.30 19.06
C GLU A 190 9.92 -10.54 19.15
N ASP A 191 8.60 -10.34 19.29
CA ASP A 191 7.63 -11.42 19.49
C ASP A 191 6.97 -11.92 18.19
N GLY A 192 7.15 -11.21 17.06
CA GLY A 192 6.57 -11.53 15.74
C GLY A 192 5.04 -11.58 15.70
N PHE A 193 4.38 -10.64 15.01
CA PHE A 193 2.91 -10.57 14.97
C PHE A 193 2.38 -10.91 13.59
N SER A 194 1.36 -11.76 13.50
CA SER A 194 0.87 -12.30 12.24
C SER A 194 -0.65 -12.25 12.14
N GLY A 195 -1.20 -12.05 10.95
CA GLY A 195 -2.64 -12.09 10.78
C GLY A 195 -3.11 -11.93 9.35
N ALA A 196 -4.42 -12.02 9.17
CA ALA A 196 -5.05 -11.81 7.89
C ALA A 196 -5.06 -10.31 7.52
N ASN A 197 -4.93 -10.01 6.25
CA ASN A 197 -5.04 -8.64 5.72
C ASN A 197 -6.02 -8.57 4.55
N LEU A 198 -6.47 -7.34 4.30
CA LEU A 198 -7.16 -6.93 3.08
C LEU A 198 -6.34 -5.85 2.38
N ASN A 199 -6.32 -5.90 1.06
CA ASN A 199 -5.61 -4.93 0.23
C ASN A 199 -6.52 -4.27 -0.81
N PHE A 200 -6.26 -3.00 -1.06
CA PHE A 200 -6.87 -2.23 -2.13
C PHE A 200 -5.80 -1.39 -2.80
N GLY A 201 -5.83 -1.31 -4.12
CA GLY A 201 -4.98 -0.38 -4.83
C GLY A 201 -5.54 0.01 -6.19
N THR A 202 -4.95 1.07 -6.73
CA THR A 202 -5.24 1.54 -8.07
C THR A 202 -4.00 2.12 -8.72
N GLU A 203 -3.94 2.04 -10.05
CA GLU A 203 -2.97 2.73 -10.86
C GLU A 203 -3.66 3.42 -12.05
N ILE A 204 -3.45 4.72 -12.19
CA ILE A 204 -4.03 5.57 -13.22
C ILE A 204 -2.91 5.99 -14.17
N PHE A 205 -3.03 5.60 -15.44
CA PHE A 205 -2.05 5.89 -16.48
C PHE A 205 -2.41 7.21 -17.17
N ILE A 206 -1.95 8.32 -16.60
CA ILE A 206 -2.38 9.67 -17.01
C ILE A 206 -1.85 10.03 -18.41
N ALA A 207 -0.53 9.96 -18.58
CA ALA A 207 0.12 10.34 -19.82
C ALA A 207 1.49 9.69 -19.88
N LYS A 208 1.85 9.05 -20.99
CA LYS A 208 3.17 8.43 -21.15
C LYS A 208 4.29 9.44 -20.82
N PRO A 209 5.29 9.09 -19.99
CA PRO A 209 5.52 7.79 -19.34
C PRO A 209 5.01 7.68 -17.88
N VAL A 210 4.09 8.53 -17.44
CA VAL A 210 3.75 8.73 -16.03
C VAL A 210 2.39 8.13 -15.64
N SER A 211 2.40 7.32 -14.58
CA SER A 211 1.20 6.88 -13.85
C SER A 211 1.18 7.42 -12.42
N LEU A 212 -0.01 7.48 -11.83
CA LEU A 212 -0.21 7.66 -10.39
C LEU A 212 -0.73 6.36 -9.81
N TYR A 213 -0.25 5.98 -8.63
CA TYR A 213 -0.66 4.73 -7.99
C TYR A 213 -0.93 4.92 -6.51
N THR A 214 -1.76 4.05 -5.97
CA THR A 214 -1.89 3.83 -4.54
C THR A 214 -2.09 2.36 -4.23
N ASN A 215 -1.61 1.92 -3.06
CA ASN A 215 -1.82 0.57 -2.58
C ASN A 215 -1.86 0.60 -1.05
N TRP A 216 -2.91 0.01 -0.48
CA TRP A 216 -3.22 0.01 0.94
C TRP A 216 -3.43 -1.42 1.42
N TYR A 217 -2.97 -1.67 2.64
CA TYR A 217 -3.08 -2.91 3.39
C TYR A 217 -3.69 -2.59 4.76
N PHE A 218 -4.66 -3.39 5.15
CA PHE A 218 -5.33 -3.32 6.46
C PHE A 218 -5.29 -4.70 7.08
N ALA A 219 -4.64 -4.86 8.23
CA ALA A 219 -4.54 -6.15 8.91
C ALA A 219 -4.88 -6.02 10.39
N GLY A 220 -5.56 -7.05 10.90
CA GLY A 220 -5.56 -7.38 12.33
C GLY A 220 -4.54 -8.49 12.54
N LEU A 221 -3.49 -8.22 13.30
CA LEU A 221 -2.47 -9.19 13.66
C LEU A 221 -2.82 -9.85 15.00
N SER A 222 -2.09 -10.91 15.34
CA SER A 222 -2.16 -11.56 16.66
C SER A 222 -1.95 -10.56 17.80
N ASP A 223 -2.44 -10.91 18.98
CA ASP A 223 -2.39 -10.06 20.18
C ASP A 223 -3.02 -8.67 19.96
N ASP A 224 -4.12 -8.61 19.19
CA ASP A 224 -4.92 -7.40 18.89
C ASP A 224 -4.14 -6.23 18.25
N VAL A 225 -2.97 -6.51 17.68
CA VAL A 225 -2.14 -5.51 17.01
C VAL A 225 -2.77 -5.11 15.67
N ASN A 226 -3.31 -3.89 15.62
CA ASN A 226 -3.83 -3.30 14.39
C ASN A 226 -2.70 -2.74 13.51
N TYR A 227 -2.77 -3.02 12.22
CA TYR A 227 -1.78 -2.58 11.25
C TYR A 227 -2.45 -2.01 10.00
N THR A 228 -1.96 -0.85 9.55
CA THR A 228 -2.36 -0.24 8.29
C THR A 228 -1.11 0.25 7.58
N GLN A 229 -0.96 -0.06 6.30
CA GLN A 229 0.16 0.41 5.48
C GLN A 229 -0.37 0.87 4.13
N GLY A 230 0.06 2.03 3.66
CA GLY A 230 -0.39 2.63 2.42
C GLY A 230 0.68 3.45 1.74
N VAL A 231 0.66 3.46 0.42
CA VAL A 231 1.48 4.36 -0.39
C VAL A 231 0.60 5.09 -1.39
N ILE A 232 0.87 6.37 -1.62
CA ILE A 232 0.35 7.15 -2.75
C ILE A 232 1.56 7.73 -3.47
N GLY A 233 1.65 7.56 -4.79
CA GLY A 233 2.83 7.98 -5.53
C GLY A 233 2.63 8.06 -7.04
N ALA A 234 3.74 8.24 -7.72
CA ALA A 234 3.85 8.27 -9.17
C ALA A 234 4.94 7.31 -9.64
N LYS A 235 4.75 6.74 -10.84
CA LYS A 235 5.77 5.97 -11.54
C LYS A 235 6.07 6.61 -12.88
N ALA A 236 7.34 6.64 -13.27
CA ALA A 236 7.81 7.07 -14.59
C ALA A 236 8.45 5.89 -15.32
N TYR A 237 7.82 5.44 -16.40
CA TYR A 237 8.17 4.24 -17.15
C TYR A 237 9.15 4.49 -18.30
N ILE A 238 10.24 3.72 -18.32
CA ILE A 238 11.21 3.68 -19.40
C ILE A 238 11.25 2.23 -19.89
N LYS A 239 10.48 1.95 -20.95
CA LYS A 239 10.22 0.58 -21.42
C LYS A 239 9.70 -0.28 -20.26
N ASN A 240 10.36 -1.40 -20.00
CA ASN A 240 10.02 -2.35 -18.95
C ASN A 240 10.57 -1.97 -17.57
N THR A 241 11.23 -0.81 -17.43
CA THR A 241 11.70 -0.31 -16.14
C THR A 241 10.90 0.92 -15.71
N TYR A 242 10.89 1.23 -14.42
CA TYR A 242 10.30 2.47 -13.94
C TYR A 242 11.01 3.02 -12.71
N LEU A 243 10.95 4.34 -12.56
CA LEU A 243 11.27 5.03 -11.32
C LEU A 243 9.97 5.29 -10.57
N LYS A 244 9.97 5.12 -9.24
CA LYS A 244 8.82 5.45 -8.39
C LYS A 244 9.19 6.50 -7.35
N VAL A 245 8.24 7.38 -7.07
CA VAL A 245 8.28 8.31 -5.94
C VAL A 245 6.91 8.31 -5.30
N GLY A 246 6.86 8.28 -3.97
CA GLY A 246 5.60 8.24 -3.25
C GLY A 246 5.74 8.70 -1.83
N TYR A 247 4.60 8.85 -1.18
CA TYR A 247 4.49 9.10 0.25
C TYR A 247 3.93 7.83 0.90
N GLN A 248 4.75 7.24 1.76
CA GLN A 248 4.44 6.01 2.49
C GLN A 248 3.86 6.39 3.85
N TYR A 249 2.78 5.73 4.23
CA TYR A 249 2.13 5.81 5.53
C TYR A 249 2.04 4.40 6.13
N SER A 250 2.41 4.25 7.39
CA SER A 250 2.19 3.02 8.15
C SER A 250 1.73 3.37 9.57
N LYS A 251 0.71 2.69 10.06
CA LYS A 251 0.24 2.78 11.45
C LYS A 251 0.30 1.39 12.06
N ILE A 252 1.01 1.25 13.16
CA ILE A 252 1.14 0.00 13.93
C ILE A 252 0.66 0.31 15.35
N THR A 253 -0.42 -0.34 15.78
CA THR A 253 -1.20 0.05 16.97
C THR A 253 -1.54 1.54 16.87
N ASP A 254 -0.94 2.40 17.70
CA ASP A 254 -1.15 3.85 17.69
C ASP A 254 0.05 4.67 17.20
N VAL A 255 1.12 4.00 16.76
CA VAL A 255 2.33 4.68 16.27
C VAL A 255 2.27 4.83 14.76
N VAL A 256 2.45 6.05 14.29
CA VAL A 256 2.42 6.41 12.87
C VAL A 256 3.83 6.65 12.33
N PHE A 257 4.16 5.98 11.25
CA PHE A 257 5.33 6.17 10.40
C PHE A 257 4.86 6.80 9.09
N LYS A 258 5.51 7.87 8.64
CA LYS A 258 5.14 8.56 7.41
C LYS A 258 6.35 9.23 6.77
N GLY A 259 6.56 9.01 5.49
CA GLY A 259 7.80 9.45 4.86
C GLY A 259 7.80 9.33 3.35
N LEU A 260 8.86 9.86 2.76
CA LEU A 260 9.11 9.73 1.33
C LEU A 260 9.55 8.30 1.01
N ASN A 261 9.05 7.75 -0.09
CA ASN A 261 9.47 6.50 -0.67
C ASN A 261 9.97 6.74 -2.09
N VAL A 262 11.19 6.32 -2.42
CA VAL A 262 11.77 6.44 -3.75
C VAL A 262 12.39 5.11 -4.14
N GLY A 263 12.14 4.65 -5.36
CA GLY A 263 12.67 3.37 -5.79
C GLY A 263 12.69 3.17 -7.29
N VAL A 264 13.07 1.97 -7.68
CA VAL A 264 13.15 1.53 -9.07
C VAL A 264 12.50 0.17 -9.21
N GLY A 265 11.92 -0.09 -10.37
CA GLY A 265 11.30 -1.38 -10.64
C GLY A 265 11.46 -1.82 -12.09
N ILE A 266 11.18 -3.10 -12.30
CA ILE A 266 11.21 -3.78 -13.58
C ILE A 266 9.95 -4.62 -13.74
N VAL A 267 9.45 -4.68 -14.97
CA VAL A 267 8.41 -5.58 -15.45
C VAL A 267 9.08 -6.58 -16.39
N ILE A 268 8.75 -7.85 -16.21
CA ILE A 268 9.28 -9.00 -16.95
C ILE A 268 8.10 -9.76 -17.54
#